data_AF-A0A4U0V9R7-F1
#
_entry.id   AF-A0A4U0V9R7-F1
#
_cell.length_a   1.000
_cell.length_b   1.000
_cell.length_c   1.000
_cell.angle_alpha   90.00
_cell.angle_beta   90.00
_cell.angle_gamma   90.00
#
_symmetry.space_group_name_H-M   'P 1'
#
loop_
_entity.id
_entity.type
_entity.pdbx_description
1 polymer ?
#
loop_
_entity_poly.entity_id
_entity_poly.type
_entity_poly.pdbx_seq_one_letter_code
_entity_poly.pdbx_strand_id
1 'polypeptide(L)'
;MSSPPETVVLGLWPYATDEQIQFYKRGYAALYPDAALLLLEYSTSYDRRIGNALDALTTLDEKPSYNAVPKVLLHLFGGCGAAQGCHLLRAYKLRTNQRLAVRAVIMDSVPRLVVPSIRTATRSPQLLLAFLYILLTVVYIRVVSTINYWQYDARCRQNRHDLNDPYLLPHEARKCYIFAEKDLMFSWHDSPARDDEECVRDDVSVKRTGIDEKGKWTSDQERYWLGIENVWDGGGD
;
A
#
# COMPACT_ATOMS: atom_id res chain seq x y z
N MET A 1 -21.85 9.62 5.19
CA MET A 1 -20.60 9.95 4.47
C MET A 1 -19.54 10.30 5.50
N SER A 2 -18.42 9.59 5.49
CA SER A 2 -17.34 9.85 6.43
C SER A 2 -16.53 11.08 5.99
N SER A 3 -15.82 11.74 6.91
CA SER A 3 -14.89 12.81 6.53
C SER A 3 -13.75 12.23 5.69
N PRO A 4 -13.28 12.92 4.63
CA PRO A 4 -12.15 12.45 3.83
C PRO A 4 -10.87 12.31 4.69
N PRO A 5 -9.89 11.49 4.26
CA PRO A 5 -8.61 11.39 4.94
C PRO A 5 -7.87 12.73 4.87
N GLU A 6 -7.24 13.15 5.96
CA GLU A 6 -6.32 14.29 5.92
C GLU A 6 -4.97 13.90 5.32
N THR A 7 -4.58 12.62 5.44
CA THR A 7 -3.31 12.14 4.91
C THR A 7 -3.44 10.73 4.35
N VAL A 8 -2.94 10.56 3.13
CA VAL A 8 -2.79 9.27 2.46
C VAL A 8 -1.30 8.93 2.41
N VAL A 9 -0.92 7.77 2.91
CA VAL A 9 0.46 7.29 2.89
C VAL A 9 0.58 6.14 1.90
N LEU A 10 1.42 6.31 0.88
CA LEU A 10 1.72 5.28 -0.13
C LEU A 10 3.03 4.56 0.18
N GLY A 11 2.94 3.32 0.64
CA GLY A 11 4.03 2.37 0.82
C GLY A 11 4.47 1.77 -0.50
N LEU A 12 5.44 2.38 -1.19
CA LEU A 12 5.87 1.97 -2.53
C LEU A 12 6.73 0.70 -2.50
N TRP A 13 6.79 0.04 -3.66
CA TRP A 13 7.58 -1.19 -3.85
C TRP A 13 8.92 -0.89 -4.55
N PRO A 14 9.90 -1.81 -4.50
CA PRO A 14 11.15 -1.66 -5.22
C PRO A 14 10.89 -1.49 -6.73
N TYR A 15 11.57 -0.52 -7.35
CA TYR A 15 11.50 -0.26 -8.80
C TYR A 15 10.14 0.21 -9.33
N ALA A 16 9.29 0.80 -8.48
CA ALA A 16 8.12 1.52 -8.96
C ALA A 16 8.52 2.60 -9.97
N THR A 17 7.94 2.59 -11.17
CA THR A 17 8.22 3.60 -12.19
C THR A 17 7.50 4.91 -11.85
N ASP A 18 7.98 6.05 -12.34
CA ASP A 18 7.30 7.33 -12.12
C ASP A 18 5.85 7.28 -12.67
N GLU A 19 5.64 6.68 -13.83
CA GLU A 19 4.29 6.48 -14.40
C GLU A 19 3.35 5.71 -13.46
N GLN A 20 3.84 4.63 -12.84
CA GLN A 20 3.10 3.85 -11.85
C GLN A 20 2.76 4.70 -10.63
N ILE A 21 3.71 5.48 -10.13
CA ILE A 21 3.51 6.36 -8.98
C ILE A 21 2.50 7.46 -9.31
N GLN A 22 2.64 8.10 -10.47
CA GLN A 22 1.76 9.18 -10.93
C GLN A 22 0.31 8.69 -11.12
N PHE A 23 0.10 7.44 -11.52
CA PHE A 23 -1.25 6.87 -11.56
C PHE A 23 -1.92 6.91 -10.18
N TYR A 24 -1.25 6.41 -9.14
CA TYR A 24 -1.82 6.41 -7.79
C TYR A 24 -1.97 7.82 -7.23
N LYS A 25 -1.01 8.71 -7.51
CA LYS A 25 -1.13 10.14 -7.15
C LYS A 25 -2.39 10.76 -7.74
N ARG A 26 -2.65 10.57 -9.03
CA ARG A 26 -3.82 11.12 -9.71
C ARG A 26 -5.12 10.52 -9.19
N GLY A 27 -5.15 9.21 -8.93
CA GLY A 27 -6.33 8.56 -8.36
C GLY A 27 -6.68 9.10 -6.98
N TYR A 28 -5.70 9.24 -6.11
CA TYR A 28 -5.93 9.85 -4.79
C TYR A 28 -6.25 11.34 -4.86
N ALA A 29 -5.64 12.10 -5.76
CA ALA A 29 -6.00 13.50 -5.98
C ALA A 29 -7.43 13.67 -6.52
N ALA A 30 -7.96 12.68 -7.25
CA ALA A 30 -9.33 12.67 -7.71
C ALA A 30 -10.33 12.27 -6.61
N LEU A 31 -9.98 11.28 -5.78
CA LEU A 31 -10.82 10.81 -4.67
C LEU A 31 -10.84 11.81 -3.49
N TYR A 32 -9.66 12.31 -3.11
CA TYR A 32 -9.46 13.15 -1.93
C TYR A 32 -8.56 14.35 -2.29
N PRO A 33 -9.11 15.39 -2.95
CA PRO A 33 -8.31 16.52 -3.45
C PRO A 33 -7.60 17.31 -2.34
N ASP A 34 -8.17 17.34 -1.13
CA ASP A 34 -7.63 18.06 0.02
C ASP A 34 -6.67 17.23 0.89
N ALA A 35 -6.50 15.94 0.59
CA ALA A 35 -5.66 15.05 1.38
C ALA A 35 -4.16 15.27 1.08
N ALA A 36 -3.34 15.35 2.11
CA ALA A 36 -1.89 15.34 1.96
C ALA A 36 -1.41 13.95 1.53
N LEU A 37 -0.61 13.88 0.47
CA LEU A 37 -0.08 12.62 -0.04
C LEU A 37 1.39 12.42 0.35
N LEU A 38 1.66 11.41 1.18
CA LEU A 38 2.99 11.04 1.63
C LEU A 38 3.47 9.78 0.91
N LEU A 39 4.68 9.82 0.35
CA LEU A 39 5.28 8.68 -0.33
C LEU A 39 6.38 8.06 0.54
N LEU A 40 6.20 6.78 0.88
CA LEU A 40 7.25 5.95 1.44
C LEU A 40 7.92 5.19 0.31
N GLU A 41 8.92 5.82 -0.31
CA GLU A 41 9.76 5.16 -1.29
C GLU A 41 10.56 4.02 -0.66
N TYR A 42 10.69 2.91 -1.39
CA TYR A 42 11.55 1.82 -0.99
C TYR A 42 12.99 2.30 -0.89
N SER A 43 13.57 2.17 0.30
CA SER A 43 14.97 2.49 0.55
C SER A 43 15.61 1.36 1.34
N THR A 44 16.82 0.97 0.94
CA THR A 44 17.67 0.06 1.72
C THR A 44 18.34 0.77 2.89
N SER A 45 18.49 2.10 2.82
CA SER A 45 18.84 2.97 3.95
C SER A 45 17.55 3.54 4.53
N TYR A 46 17.00 2.83 5.50
CA TYR A 46 15.63 3.01 6.02
C TYR A 46 15.38 4.37 6.70
N ASP A 47 16.42 5.11 7.11
CA ASP A 47 16.27 6.14 8.13
C ASP A 47 15.80 7.52 7.61
N ARG A 48 16.36 8.02 6.49
CA ARG A 48 16.11 9.43 6.09
C ARG A 48 14.69 9.68 5.58
N ARG A 49 14.12 8.76 4.80
CA ARG A 49 12.78 8.94 4.21
C ARG A 49 11.66 8.73 5.21
N ILE A 50 11.86 7.81 6.15
CA ILE A 50 10.95 7.63 7.28
C ILE A 50 10.99 8.86 8.18
N GLY A 51 12.17 9.46 8.41
CA GLY A 51 12.31 10.74 9.11
C GLY A 51 11.38 11.83 8.55
N ASN A 52 11.44 12.07 7.24
CA ASN A 52 10.57 13.08 6.59
C ASN A 52 9.07 12.76 6.73
N ALA A 53 8.69 11.49 6.60
CA ALA A 53 7.30 11.08 6.78
C ALA A 53 6.83 11.25 8.23
N LEU A 54 7.71 10.95 9.19
CA LEU A 54 7.46 11.21 10.61
C LEU A 54 7.31 12.70 10.88
N ASP A 55 8.20 13.55 10.35
CA ASP A 55 8.09 15.00 10.52
C ASP A 55 6.77 15.53 9.99
N ALA A 56 6.34 15.09 8.79
CA ALA A 56 5.06 15.48 8.21
C ALA A 56 3.85 15.02 9.04
N LEU A 57 3.91 13.82 9.64
CA LEU A 57 2.83 13.29 10.47
C LEU A 57 2.81 13.89 11.89
N THR A 58 3.98 14.21 12.44
CA THR A 58 4.11 14.76 13.81
C THR A 58 3.83 16.26 13.87
N THR A 59 4.12 17.02 12.80
CA THR A 59 3.78 18.45 12.73
C THR A 59 2.27 18.71 12.73
N LEU A 60 1.45 17.71 12.38
CA LEU A 60 -0.01 17.79 12.41
C LEU A 60 -0.60 17.58 13.82
N ASP A 61 0.11 16.90 14.72
CA ASP A 61 -0.45 16.32 15.96
C ASP A 61 0.37 16.65 17.24
N GLU A 62 1.00 17.83 17.33
CA GLU A 62 1.73 18.24 18.55
C GLU A 62 0.84 18.39 19.80
N LYS A 63 -0.50 18.37 19.66
CA LYS A 63 -1.41 18.32 20.82
C LYS A 63 -2.02 16.92 20.95
N PRO A 64 -1.81 16.23 22.09
CA PRO A 64 -2.42 14.94 22.34
C PRO A 64 -3.95 15.10 22.43
N SER A 65 -4.66 14.83 21.34
CA SER A 65 -6.11 14.74 21.37
C SER A 65 -6.49 13.33 21.80
N TYR A 66 -7.09 13.23 22.98
CA TYR A 66 -7.54 11.96 23.58
C TYR A 66 -8.61 11.23 22.74
N ASN A 67 -9.17 11.92 21.73
CA ASN A 67 -10.15 11.42 20.76
C ASN A 67 -9.79 11.87 19.33
N ALA A 68 -8.55 11.62 18.89
CA ALA A 68 -8.17 11.91 17.51
C ALA A 68 -9.00 11.06 16.55
N VAL A 69 -9.93 11.71 15.83
CA VAL A 69 -10.68 11.08 14.73
C VAL A 69 -9.65 10.46 13.77
N PRO A 70 -9.81 9.20 13.35
CA PRO A 70 -8.83 8.55 12.50
C PRO A 70 -8.83 9.22 11.11
N LYS A 71 -7.69 9.79 10.75
CA LYS A 71 -7.48 10.72 9.62
C LYS A 71 -6.52 10.18 8.56
N VAL A 72 -5.85 9.07 8.85
CA VAL A 72 -4.80 8.52 7.98
C VAL A 72 -5.30 7.27 7.25
N LEU A 73 -5.08 7.24 5.94
CA LEU A 73 -5.23 6.07 5.08
C LEU A 73 -3.85 5.54 4.70
N LEU A 74 -3.58 4.26 4.98
CA LEU A 74 -2.35 3.58 4.57
C LEU A 74 -2.62 2.72 3.33
N HIS A 75 -1.83 2.89 2.27
CA HIS A 75 -1.87 2.02 1.10
C HIS A 75 -0.48 1.41 0.87
N LEU A 76 -0.36 0.11 1.11
CA LEU A 76 0.90 -0.61 1.19
C LEU A 76 1.00 -1.62 0.06
N PHE A 77 2.00 -1.45 -0.82
CA PHE A 77 2.21 -2.32 -1.97
C PHE A 77 3.22 -3.44 -1.66
N GLY A 78 2.74 -4.69 -1.68
CA GLY A 78 3.52 -5.89 -1.44
C GLY A 78 4.17 -5.96 -0.06
N GLY A 79 5.04 -6.94 0.14
CA GLY A 79 5.74 -7.13 1.41
C GLY A 79 6.70 -5.99 1.77
N CYS A 80 7.31 -5.34 0.77
CA CYS A 80 8.23 -4.23 0.97
C CYS A 80 7.51 -2.95 1.40
N GLY A 81 6.42 -2.58 0.74
CA GLY A 81 5.59 -1.44 1.14
C GLY A 81 4.99 -1.66 2.53
N ALA A 82 4.54 -2.88 2.82
CA ALA A 82 4.08 -3.25 4.15
C ALA A 82 5.18 -3.08 5.23
N ALA A 83 6.41 -3.52 4.95
CA ALA A 83 7.52 -3.36 5.90
C ALA A 83 7.82 -1.89 6.23
N GLN A 84 7.79 -1.01 5.23
CA GLN A 84 7.99 0.43 5.41
C GLN A 84 6.84 1.05 6.22
N GLY A 85 5.59 0.67 5.92
CA GLY A 85 4.42 1.08 6.69
C GLY A 85 4.51 0.66 8.16
N CYS A 86 4.86 -0.59 8.44
CA CYS A 86 5.05 -1.09 9.81
C CYS A 86 6.19 -0.37 10.54
N HIS A 87 7.28 -0.06 9.83
CA HIS A 87 8.38 0.72 10.41
C HIS A 87 7.94 2.15 10.74
N LEU A 88 7.19 2.80 9.85
CA LEU A 88 6.62 4.13 10.11
C LEU A 88 5.74 4.13 11.37
N LEU A 89 4.85 3.13 11.50
CA LEU A 89 3.98 2.99 12.68
C LEU A 89 4.80 2.84 13.97
N ARG A 90 5.82 1.98 13.96
CA ARG A 90 6.72 1.79 15.11
C ARG A 90 7.48 3.06 15.45
N ALA A 91 8.04 3.73 14.44
CA ALA A 91 8.82 4.95 14.64
C ALA A 91 7.96 6.13 15.11
N TYR A 92 6.73 6.25 14.60
CA TYR A 92 5.76 7.26 15.05
C TYR A 92 5.44 7.06 16.53
N LYS A 93 5.16 5.83 16.93
CA LYS A 93 4.91 5.49 18.32
C LYS A 93 6.11 5.72 19.22
N LEU A 94 7.31 5.35 18.80
CA LEU A 94 8.53 5.60 19.57
C LEU A 94 8.77 7.10 19.78
N ARG A 95 8.42 7.95 18.80
CA ARG A 95 8.62 9.40 18.87
C ARG A 95 7.54 10.14 19.65
N THR A 96 6.27 9.78 19.46
CA THR A 96 5.12 10.51 20.03
C THR A 96 4.55 9.84 21.27
N ASN A 97 4.96 8.60 21.55
CA ASN A 97 4.35 7.70 22.53
C ASN A 97 2.85 7.44 22.28
N GLN A 98 2.36 7.71 21.06
CA GLN A 98 0.98 7.52 20.63
C GLN A 98 0.91 6.65 19.37
N ARG A 99 -0.22 5.97 19.16
CA ARG A 99 -0.48 5.24 17.91
C ARG A 99 -0.95 6.23 16.84
N LEU A 100 -0.57 5.96 15.59
CA LEU A 100 -1.04 6.76 14.45
C LEU A 100 -2.55 6.55 14.27
N ALA A 101 -3.30 7.64 14.05
CA ALA A 101 -4.75 7.62 13.89
C ALA A 101 -5.19 7.09 12.51
N VAL A 102 -4.89 5.81 12.24
CA VAL A 102 -5.17 5.12 10.99
C VAL A 102 -6.61 4.60 10.97
N ARG A 103 -7.38 4.97 9.94
CA ARG A 103 -8.77 4.51 9.75
C ARG A 103 -8.87 3.29 8.84
N ALA A 104 -7.97 3.20 7.86
CA ALA A 104 -7.99 2.19 6.83
C ALA A 104 -6.57 1.80 6.41
N VAL A 105 -6.35 0.50 6.21
CA VAL A 105 -5.11 -0.09 5.70
C VAL A 105 -5.44 -0.92 4.47
N ILE A 106 -4.90 -0.52 3.33
CA ILE A 106 -5.05 -1.20 2.05
C ILE A 106 -3.74 -1.93 1.76
N MET A 107 -3.82 -3.25 1.68
CA MET A 107 -2.71 -4.13 1.33
C MET A 107 -2.89 -4.56 -0.12
N ASP A 108 -2.14 -3.93 -1.02
CA ASP A 108 -2.23 -4.20 -2.45
C ASP A 108 -1.03 -5.03 -2.92
N SER A 109 -1.30 -5.98 -3.81
CA SER A 109 -0.29 -6.62 -4.64
C SER A 109 0.57 -5.61 -5.41
N VAL A 110 1.79 -6.00 -5.78
CA VAL A 110 2.66 -5.14 -6.61
C VAL A 110 2.19 -5.18 -8.07
N PRO A 111 2.06 -4.02 -8.74
CA PRO A 111 1.86 -3.93 -10.18
C PRO A 111 2.82 -4.82 -10.97
N ARG A 112 2.30 -5.65 -11.89
CA ARG A 112 3.17 -6.39 -12.81
C ARG A 112 3.87 -5.40 -13.73
N LEU A 113 5.20 -5.50 -13.80
CA LEU A 113 5.98 -4.78 -14.79
C LEU A 113 5.65 -5.40 -16.16
N VAL A 114 5.14 -4.60 -17.09
CA VAL A 114 4.98 -5.04 -18.48
C VAL A 114 6.38 -5.06 -19.09
N VAL A 115 7.01 -6.23 -19.07
CA VAL A 115 8.28 -6.44 -19.76
C VAL A 115 8.01 -6.50 -21.26
N PRO A 116 8.76 -5.78 -22.10
CA PRO A 116 8.63 -5.90 -23.55
C PRO A 116 8.86 -7.36 -23.95
N SER A 117 7.98 -7.89 -24.80
CA SER A 117 8.10 -9.26 -25.31
C SER A 117 9.48 -9.46 -25.95
N ILE A 118 10.04 -10.68 -25.84
CA ILE A 118 11.31 -11.07 -26.49
C ILE A 118 11.31 -10.68 -27.97
N ARG A 119 10.16 -10.80 -28.65
CA ARG A 119 9.98 -10.46 -30.07
C ARG A 119 10.08 -8.96 -30.36
N THR A 120 9.75 -8.12 -29.39
CA THR A 120 9.88 -6.65 -29.46
C THR A 120 11.29 -6.22 -29.06
N ALA A 121 11.89 -6.88 -28.07
CA ALA A 121 13.25 -6.60 -27.61
C ALA A 121 14.32 -6.85 -28.67
N THR A 122 14.14 -7.84 -29.56
CA THR A 122 15.09 -8.11 -30.66
C THR A 122 15.06 -7.09 -31.80
N ARG A 123 14.11 -6.15 -31.81
CA ARG A 123 13.99 -5.14 -32.87
C ARG A 123 14.99 -3.99 -32.74
N SER A 124 15.58 -3.79 -31.56
CA SER A 124 16.66 -2.81 -31.39
C SER A 124 17.68 -3.29 -30.35
N PRO A 125 18.98 -2.99 -30.57
CA PRO A 125 20.02 -3.38 -29.62
C PRO A 125 19.86 -2.70 -28.25
N GLN A 126 19.26 -1.51 -28.19
CA GLN A 126 18.98 -0.80 -26.94
C GLN A 126 17.86 -1.47 -26.13
N LEU A 127 16.78 -1.90 -26.78
CA LEU A 127 15.70 -2.63 -26.10
C LEU A 127 16.15 -4.03 -25.66
N LEU A 128 17.03 -4.68 -26.42
CA LEU A 128 17.65 -5.95 -26.04
C LEU A 128 18.50 -5.79 -24.78
N LEU A 129 19.33 -4.74 -24.71
CA LEU A 129 20.14 -4.43 -23.53
C LEU A 129 19.28 -4.11 -22.30
N ALA A 130 18.22 -3.32 -22.47
CA ALA A 130 17.27 -3.02 -21.39
C ALA A 130 16.55 -4.29 -20.90
N PHE A 131 16.14 -5.16 -21.82
CA PHE A 131 15.52 -6.45 -21.50
C PHE A 131 16.49 -7.37 -20.74
N LEU A 132 17.73 -7.51 -21.22
CA LEU A 132 18.75 -8.33 -20.55
C LEU A 132 19.09 -7.77 -19.16
N TYR A 133 19.16 -6.45 -19.01
CA TYR A 133 19.36 -5.80 -17.72
C TYR A 133 18.20 -6.13 -16.76
N ILE A 134 16.95 -5.91 -17.17
CA ILE A 134 15.76 -6.24 -16.36
C ILE A 134 15.76 -7.73 -15.99
N LEU A 135 16.06 -8.62 -16.95
CA LEU A 135 16.12 -10.07 -16.71
C LEU A 135 17.19 -10.42 -15.68
N LEU A 136 18.41 -9.90 -15.82
CA LEU A 136 19.51 -10.10 -14.87
C LEU A 136 19.16 -9.56 -13.49
N THR A 137 18.53 -8.39 -13.40
CA THR A 137 18.05 -7.81 -12.14
C THR A 137 17.00 -8.70 -11.49
N VAL A 138 16.01 -9.21 -12.25
CA VAL A 138 14.98 -10.11 -11.72
C VAL A 138 15.61 -11.42 -11.22
N VAL A 139 16.52 -12.02 -11.98
CA VAL A 139 17.23 -13.25 -11.58
C VAL A 139 18.06 -13.00 -10.32
N TYR A 140 18.84 -11.92 -10.28
CA TYR A 140 19.61 -11.52 -9.12
C TYR A 140 18.73 -11.38 -7.87
N ILE A 141 17.61 -10.67 -7.98
CA ILE A 141 16.65 -10.52 -6.87
C ILE A 141 16.11 -11.88 -6.44
N ARG A 142 15.74 -12.78 -7.37
CA ARG A 142 15.24 -14.12 -7.03
C ARG A 142 16.29 -14.96 -6.33
N VAL A 143 17.55 -14.92 -6.78
CA VAL A 143 18.66 -15.62 -6.12
C VAL A 143 18.90 -15.06 -4.72
N VAL A 144 19.02 -13.74 -4.58
CA VAL A 144 19.20 -13.08 -3.27
C VAL A 144 18.01 -13.35 -2.35
N SER A 145 16.78 -13.32 -2.86
CA SER A 145 15.56 -13.60 -2.08
C SER A 145 15.47 -15.07 -1.66
N THR A 146 16.00 -15.99 -2.48
CA THR A 146 16.05 -17.43 -2.15
C THR A 146 17.10 -17.70 -1.08
N ILE A 147 18.27 -17.06 -1.18
CA ILE A 147 19.32 -17.13 -0.14
C ILE A 147 18.81 -16.53 1.18
N ASN A 148 18.06 -15.42 1.10
CA ASN A 148 17.45 -14.75 2.25
C ASN A 148 16.05 -15.27 2.60
N TYR A 149 15.65 -16.45 2.10
CA TYR A 149 14.30 -17.00 2.27
C TYR A 149 13.86 -17.05 3.75
N TRP A 150 14.79 -17.42 4.63
CA TRP A 150 14.57 -17.46 6.08
C TRP A 150 14.31 -16.07 6.69
N GLN A 151 15.03 -15.04 6.22
CA GLN A 151 14.82 -13.66 6.67
C GLN A 151 13.54 -13.06 6.09
N TYR A 152 13.17 -13.46 4.86
CA TYR A 152 11.96 -13.02 4.19
C TYR A 152 10.71 -13.51 4.94
N ASP A 153 10.68 -14.79 5.32
CA ASP A 153 9.59 -15.36 6.10
C ASP A 153 9.44 -14.71 7.48
N ALA A 154 10.56 -14.46 8.18
CA ALA A 154 10.55 -13.75 9.47
C ALA A 154 10.01 -12.32 9.34
N ARG A 155 10.38 -11.59 8.28
CA ARG A 155 9.88 -10.22 8.03
C ARG A 155 8.40 -10.18 7.70
N CYS A 156 7.92 -11.10 6.86
CA CYS A 156 6.50 -11.20 6.55
C CYS A 156 5.67 -11.52 7.81
N ARG A 157 6.18 -12.42 8.67
CA ARG A 157 5.56 -12.71 9.97
C ARG A 157 5.54 -11.49 10.89
N GLN A 158 6.64 -10.75 10.99
CA GLN A 158 6.69 -9.53 11.79
C GLN A 158 5.72 -8.47 11.25
N ASN A 159 5.69 -8.22 9.93
CA ASN A 159 4.77 -7.25 9.35
C ASN A 159 3.31 -7.63 9.62
N ARG A 160 2.97 -8.93 9.50
CA ARG A 160 1.64 -9.42 9.84
C ARG A 160 1.33 -9.21 11.31
N HIS A 161 2.30 -9.42 12.20
CA HIS A 161 2.13 -9.14 13.62
C HIS A 161 1.88 -7.64 13.85
N ASP A 162 2.74 -6.77 13.31
CA ASP A 162 2.63 -5.31 13.46
C ASP A 162 1.31 -4.75 12.92
N LEU A 163 0.82 -5.26 11.77
CA LEU A 163 -0.46 -4.83 11.17
C LEU A 163 -1.68 -5.38 11.92
N ASN A 164 -1.51 -6.31 12.85
CA ASN A 164 -2.57 -6.82 13.72
C ASN A 164 -2.34 -6.42 15.19
N ASP A 165 -1.30 -5.64 15.48
CA ASP A 165 -0.95 -5.23 16.82
C ASP A 165 -1.82 -4.02 17.24
N PRO A 166 -2.71 -4.15 18.25
CA PRO A 166 -3.57 -3.06 18.71
C PRO A 166 -2.80 -1.89 19.34
N TYR A 167 -1.54 -2.13 19.69
CA TYR A 167 -0.64 -1.11 20.20
C TYR A 167 0.02 -0.27 19.10
N LEU A 168 -0.10 -0.67 17.82
CA LEU A 168 0.41 0.06 16.66
C LEU A 168 -0.72 0.59 15.77
N LEU A 169 -1.82 -0.15 15.64
CA LEU A 169 -3.00 0.24 14.88
C LEU A 169 -4.24 0.30 15.76
N PRO A 170 -5.16 1.25 15.51
CA PRO A 170 -6.48 1.23 16.11
C PRO A 170 -7.24 -0.06 15.79
N HIS A 171 -8.05 -0.56 16.72
CA HIS A 171 -8.90 -1.75 16.49
C HIS A 171 -9.95 -1.48 15.42
N GLU A 172 -10.38 -0.22 15.32
CA GLU A 172 -11.37 0.25 14.36
C GLU A 172 -10.78 0.43 12.94
N ALA A 173 -9.48 0.20 12.75
CA ALA A 173 -8.82 0.34 11.46
C ALA A 173 -9.22 -0.80 10.52
N ARG A 174 -10.02 -0.47 9.50
CA ARG A 174 -10.46 -1.44 8.49
C ARG A 174 -9.30 -1.89 7.62
N LYS A 175 -9.35 -3.14 7.20
CA LYS A 175 -8.32 -3.77 6.37
C LYS A 175 -8.91 -4.20 5.05
N CYS A 176 -8.28 -3.77 3.97
CA CYS A 176 -8.58 -4.19 2.61
C CYS A 176 -7.40 -4.94 2.03
N TYR A 177 -7.66 -6.03 1.32
CA TYR A 177 -6.67 -6.85 0.64
C TYR A 177 -6.97 -6.88 -0.85
N ILE A 178 -5.99 -6.53 -1.67
CA ILE A 178 -6.11 -6.52 -3.14
C ILE A 178 -5.13 -7.52 -3.75
N PHE A 179 -5.68 -8.53 -4.41
CA PHE A 179 -4.96 -9.61 -5.08
C PHE A 179 -5.15 -9.52 -6.59
N ALA A 180 -4.20 -8.88 -7.28
CA ALA A 180 -4.22 -8.76 -8.75
C ALA A 180 -4.19 -10.13 -9.47
N GLU A 181 -3.63 -11.19 -8.87
CA GLU A 181 -3.56 -12.51 -9.51
C GLU A 181 -4.90 -13.25 -9.52
N LYS A 182 -5.80 -12.89 -8.61
CA LYS A 182 -7.11 -13.51 -8.45
C LYS A 182 -8.25 -12.60 -8.87
N ASP A 183 -7.92 -11.42 -9.42
CA ASP A 183 -8.86 -10.34 -9.72
C ASP A 183 -9.83 -10.07 -8.54
N LEU A 184 -9.29 -10.04 -7.32
CA LEU A 184 -10.05 -10.06 -6.08
C LEU A 184 -9.58 -8.95 -5.14
N MET A 185 -10.52 -8.16 -4.68
CA MET A 185 -10.37 -7.21 -3.59
C MET A 185 -11.37 -7.56 -2.51
N PHE A 186 -10.96 -7.56 -1.24
CA PHE A 186 -11.91 -7.75 -0.15
C PHE A 186 -11.56 -6.98 1.10
N SER A 187 -12.59 -6.65 1.87
CA SER A 187 -12.48 -6.09 3.21
C SER A 187 -13.34 -6.85 4.19
N TRP A 188 -12.96 -6.78 5.45
CA TRP A 188 -13.77 -7.27 6.56
C TRP A 188 -14.43 -6.07 7.22
N HIS A 189 -15.74 -6.16 7.47
CA HIS A 189 -16.44 -5.19 8.28
C HIS A 189 -16.44 -5.66 9.74
N ASP A 190 -15.91 -4.81 10.62
CA ASP A 190 -15.98 -5.01 12.06
C ASP A 190 -16.93 -3.98 12.66
N SER A 191 -18.15 -4.42 12.93
CA SER A 191 -18.87 -4.20 14.17
C SER A 191 -20.12 -5.06 14.12
N PRO A 192 -20.02 -6.36 14.43
CA PRO A 192 -21.22 -7.07 14.84
C PRO A 192 -21.84 -6.27 15.99
N ALA A 193 -23.10 -5.88 15.88
CA ALA A 193 -23.77 -5.06 16.89
C ALA A 193 -23.93 -5.83 18.22
N ARG A 194 -23.61 -7.13 18.19
CA ARG A 194 -23.68 -8.11 19.26
C ARG A 194 -22.54 -9.13 19.11
N ASP A 195 -22.03 -9.67 20.21
CA ASP A 195 -20.89 -10.62 20.22
C ASP A 195 -21.11 -11.93 19.42
N ASP A 196 -22.30 -12.13 18.87
CA ASP A 196 -22.81 -13.29 18.14
C ASP A 196 -23.01 -13.09 16.62
N GLU A 197 -22.72 -11.90 16.08
CA GLU A 197 -22.76 -11.65 14.62
C GLU A 197 -21.40 -11.97 13.96
N GLU A 198 -21.44 -12.72 12.86
CA GLU A 198 -20.26 -13.17 12.11
C GLU A 198 -19.69 -12.02 11.26
N CYS A 199 -18.38 -11.78 11.29
CA CYS A 199 -17.73 -10.76 10.46
C CYS A 199 -18.05 -11.00 8.98
N VAL A 200 -18.77 -10.07 8.35
CA VAL A 200 -19.13 -10.18 6.93
C VAL A 200 -17.94 -9.78 6.07
N ARG A 201 -17.62 -10.64 5.09
CA ARG A 201 -16.58 -10.41 4.10
C ARG A 201 -17.18 -9.85 2.83
N ASP A 202 -16.74 -8.65 2.47
CA ASP A 202 -17.15 -8.01 1.22
C ASP A 202 -16.13 -8.29 0.13
N ASP A 203 -16.52 -9.11 -0.84
CA ASP A 203 -15.70 -9.48 -1.99
C ASP A 203 -16.11 -8.66 -3.21
N VAL A 204 -15.15 -7.94 -3.78
CA VAL A 204 -15.29 -7.18 -5.02
C VAL A 204 -14.32 -7.74 -6.05
N SER A 205 -14.83 -8.17 -7.20
CA SER A 205 -13.96 -8.57 -8.30
C SER A 205 -13.35 -7.33 -8.96
N VAL A 206 -12.02 -7.20 -8.83
CA VAL A 206 -11.25 -6.10 -9.39
C VAL A 206 -10.15 -6.65 -10.27
N LYS A 207 -10.33 -6.50 -11.57
CA LYS A 207 -9.31 -6.87 -12.55
C LYS A 207 -8.21 -5.83 -12.53
N ARG A 208 -6.95 -6.26 -12.34
CA ARG A 208 -5.77 -5.38 -12.40
C ARG A 208 -4.59 -6.07 -13.07
N THR A 209 -4.63 -6.13 -14.40
CA THR A 209 -3.70 -6.94 -15.21
C THR A 209 -2.35 -6.27 -15.47
N GLY A 210 -2.31 -4.97 -15.73
CA GLY A 210 -1.07 -4.23 -16.01
C GLY A 210 -1.33 -2.78 -16.42
N ILE A 211 -0.26 -1.97 -16.45
CA ILE A 211 -0.28 -0.61 -17.01
C ILE A 211 0.14 -0.69 -18.47
N ASP A 212 -0.67 -0.12 -19.37
CA ASP A 212 -0.36 -0.01 -20.80
C ASP A 212 0.81 0.96 -21.06
N GLU A 213 1.29 0.99 -22.30
CA GLU A 213 2.38 1.90 -22.74
C GLU A 213 2.04 3.39 -22.60
N LYS A 214 0.80 3.74 -22.24
CA LYS A 214 0.33 5.12 -22.01
C LYS A 214 0.11 5.43 -20.53
N GLY A 215 0.53 4.55 -19.63
CA GLY A 215 0.35 4.75 -18.19
C GLY A 215 -1.08 4.49 -17.69
N LYS A 216 -1.94 3.87 -18.49
CA LYS A 216 -3.33 3.54 -18.14
C LYS A 216 -3.45 2.05 -17.81
N TRP A 217 -4.08 1.71 -16.70
CA TRP A 217 -4.37 0.30 -16.42
C TRP A 217 -5.38 -0.27 -17.41
N THR A 218 -5.12 -1.48 -17.91
CA THR A 218 -5.90 -2.14 -18.96
C THR A 218 -7.26 -2.70 -18.50
N SER A 219 -7.76 -2.33 -17.32
CA SER A 219 -8.88 -3.01 -16.64
C SER A 219 -9.80 -2.08 -15.82
N ASP A 220 -10.68 -2.64 -14.97
CA ASP A 220 -11.75 -1.97 -14.22
C ASP A 220 -11.25 -1.00 -13.13
N GLN A 221 -10.70 0.15 -13.55
CA GLN A 221 -10.15 1.18 -12.66
C GLN A 221 -11.22 1.79 -11.75
N GLU A 222 -12.44 2.00 -12.25
CA GLU A 222 -13.53 2.59 -11.48
C GLU A 222 -13.89 1.70 -10.28
N ARG A 223 -13.96 0.39 -10.47
CA ARG A 223 -14.22 -0.57 -9.38
C ARG A 223 -13.09 -0.63 -8.36
N TYR A 224 -11.85 -0.50 -8.82
CA TYR A 224 -10.69 -0.43 -7.93
C TYR A 224 -10.78 0.79 -7.00
N TRP A 225 -10.99 1.98 -7.56
CA TRP A 225 -11.07 3.21 -6.77
C TRP A 225 -12.32 3.28 -5.90
N LEU A 226 -13.47 2.83 -6.40
CA LEU A 226 -14.71 2.72 -5.63
C LEU A 226 -14.54 1.78 -4.43
N GLY A 227 -13.80 0.67 -4.58
CA GLY A 227 -13.49 -0.20 -3.46
C GLY A 227 -12.66 0.46 -2.37
N ILE A 228 -11.66 1.24 -2.78
CA ILE A 228 -10.82 2.01 -1.85
C ILE A 228 -11.65 3.05 -1.10
N GLU A 229 -12.56 3.72 -1.80
CA GLU A 229 -13.52 4.66 -1.22
C GLU A 229 -14.47 3.96 -0.24
N ASN A 230 -15.06 2.83 -0.63
CA ASN A 230 -15.95 2.03 0.23
C ASN A 230 -15.27 1.57 1.51
N VAL A 231 -14.00 1.17 1.44
CA VAL A 231 -13.19 0.80 2.61
C VAL A 231 -12.96 2.00 3.53
N TRP A 232 -12.88 3.21 2.99
CA TRP A 232 -12.74 4.43 3.78
C TRP A 232 -14.09 4.89 4.38
N ASP A 233 -15.18 4.80 3.64
CA ASP A 233 -16.48 5.24 4.11
C ASP A 233 -17.14 4.23 5.06
N GLY A 234 -16.91 2.95 4.80
CA GLY A 234 -17.33 1.86 5.68
C GLY A 234 -18.53 1.10 5.19
N GLY A 235 -18.71 0.98 3.88
CA GLY A 235 -19.78 0.20 3.28
C GLY A 235 -21.13 0.66 3.82
N GLY A 236 -21.61 1.81 3.35
CA GLY A 236 -22.98 2.22 3.62
C GLY A 236 -23.91 1.50 2.66
N ASP A 237 -24.55 0.44 3.16
CA ASP A 237 -26.00 0.20 3.03
C ASP A 237 -26.50 -0.51 4.30
#